data_AF-A0A515A1X2-F1
#
_entry.id   AF-A0A515A1X2-F1
#
_cell.length_a   1.000
_cell.length_b   1.000
_cell.length_c   1.000
_cell.angle_alpha   90.00
_cell.angle_beta   90.00
_cell.angle_gamma   90.00
#
_symmetry.space_group_name_H-M   'P 1'
#
loop_
_entity.id
_entity.type
_entity.pdbx_description
1 polymer ?
#
loop_
_entity_poly.entity_id
_entity_poly.type
_entity_poly.pdbx_seq_one_letter_code
_entity_poly.pdbx_strand_id
1 'polypeptide(L)'
;METVFDHNLTPDEIDELGFLASFSLSLRHGLEFPDPLTAQGYQATISAEGALFDLGLLYDFRGDAAKTEQYWSQVPELAQQYRLGFDYVIEEDAS
;
A
#
# COMPACT_ATOMS: atom_id res chain seq x y z
N MET A 1 -9.66 7.04 -9.40
CA MET A 1 -8.38 6.93 -8.68
C MET A 1 -7.68 5.69 -9.19
N GLU A 2 -6.41 5.80 -9.56
CA GLU A 2 -5.57 4.66 -9.98
C GLU A 2 -5.30 3.76 -8.77
N THR A 3 -5.25 2.45 -9.00
CA THR A 3 -5.03 1.43 -7.98
C THR A 3 -4.10 0.33 -8.50
N VAL A 4 -3.62 -0.53 -7.61
CA VAL A 4 -2.78 -1.69 -7.97
C VAL A 4 -3.45 -2.62 -8.99
N PHE A 5 -4.78 -2.69 -9.03
CA PHE A 5 -5.54 -3.47 -10.01
C PHE A 5 -5.41 -2.94 -11.45
N ASP A 6 -5.00 -1.69 -11.65
CA ASP A 6 -4.79 -1.08 -12.97
C ASP A 6 -3.42 -1.46 -13.60
N HIS A 7 -2.56 -2.18 -12.87
CA HIS A 7 -1.16 -2.41 -13.25
C HIS A 7 -0.81 -3.87 -13.63
N ASN A 8 -1.81 -4.64 -14.08
CA ASN A 8 -1.68 -6.03 -14.55
C ASN A 8 -0.86 -6.90 -13.58
N LEU A 9 -1.45 -7.16 -12.42
CA LEU A 9 -0.83 -7.96 -11.36
C LEU A 9 -0.63 -9.41 -11.81
N THR A 10 0.55 -9.95 -11.55
CA THR A 10 0.86 -11.37 -11.77
C THR A 10 0.37 -12.21 -10.59
N PRO A 11 0.07 -13.51 -10.79
CA PRO A 11 -0.29 -14.41 -9.68
C PRO A 11 0.80 -14.46 -8.59
N ASP A 12 2.08 -14.42 -8.98
CA ASP A 12 3.21 -14.41 -8.04
C ASP A 12 3.23 -13.14 -7.18
N GLU A 13 2.93 -11.96 -7.76
CA GLU A 13 2.78 -10.69 -7.03
C GLU A 13 1.63 -10.74 -6.01
N ILE A 14 0.58 -11.50 -6.31
CA ILE A 14 -0.58 -11.67 -5.43
C ILE A 14 -0.27 -12.64 -4.30
N ASP A 15 0.34 -13.78 -4.61
CA ASP A 15 0.59 -14.89 -3.68
C ASP A 15 1.80 -14.66 -2.76
N GLU A 16 2.94 -14.23 -3.29
CA GLU A 16 4.23 -14.29 -2.58
C GLU A 16 4.38 -13.24 -1.48
N LEU A 17 3.65 -12.13 -1.59
CA LEU A 17 3.66 -11.04 -0.60
C LEU A 17 2.35 -10.90 0.18
N GLY A 18 1.34 -11.71 -0.12
CA GLY A 18 -0.02 -11.49 0.39
C GLY A 18 -0.51 -10.07 0.13
N PHE A 19 -0.05 -9.46 -0.98
CA PHE A 19 -0.20 -8.04 -1.29
C PHE A 19 -1.67 -7.63 -1.34
N LEU A 20 -2.51 -8.56 -1.80
CA LEU A 20 -3.95 -8.46 -1.94
C LEU A 20 -4.71 -9.45 -1.05
N ALA A 21 -4.08 -9.99 -0.01
CA ALA A 21 -4.83 -10.73 1.00
C ALA A 21 -5.66 -9.73 1.81
N SER A 22 -6.98 -9.99 1.92
CA SER A 22 -7.91 -9.17 2.70
C SER A 22 -7.39 -8.95 4.13
N PHE A 23 -6.85 -9.98 4.75
CA PHE A 23 -6.21 -9.91 6.07
C PHE A 23 -5.01 -8.97 6.12
N SER A 24 -4.06 -9.11 5.20
CA SER A 24 -2.84 -8.27 5.16
C SER A 24 -3.17 -6.80 4.89
N LEU A 25 -4.09 -6.53 3.97
CA LEU A 25 -4.59 -5.18 3.70
C LEU A 25 -5.29 -4.60 4.93
N SER A 26 -6.07 -5.43 5.63
CA SER A 26 -6.79 -4.99 6.81
C SER A 26 -5.84 -4.59 7.94
N LEU A 27 -4.76 -5.35 8.15
CA LEU A 27 -3.73 -5.01 9.12
C LEU A 27 -2.95 -3.75 8.72
N ARG A 28 -2.56 -3.64 7.45
CA ARG A 28 -1.74 -2.52 6.94
C ARG A 28 -2.48 -1.18 7.02
N HIS A 29 -3.73 -1.16 6.59
CA HIS A 29 -4.51 0.07 6.49
C HIS A 29 -5.41 0.32 7.71
N GLY A 30 -5.56 -0.67 8.60
CA GLY A 30 -6.53 -0.60 9.71
C GLY A 30 -7.99 -0.55 9.23
N LEU A 31 -8.27 -1.12 8.05
CA LEU A 31 -9.59 -1.12 7.40
C LEU A 31 -10.10 -2.55 7.24
N GLU A 32 -11.41 -2.77 7.21
CA GLU A 32 -11.95 -4.11 6.95
C GLU A 32 -12.20 -4.30 5.44
N PHE A 33 -11.43 -5.19 4.80
CA PHE A 33 -11.63 -5.55 3.40
C PHE A 33 -12.52 -6.78 3.25
N PRO A 34 -13.37 -6.84 2.21
CA PRO A 34 -14.23 -7.99 1.96
C PRO A 34 -13.42 -9.25 1.61
N ASP A 35 -13.95 -10.41 1.98
CA ASP A 35 -13.42 -11.73 1.63
C ASP A 35 -14.46 -12.53 0.82
N PRO A 36 -14.17 -12.93 -0.43
CA PRO A 36 -12.91 -12.75 -1.16
C PRO A 36 -12.66 -11.29 -1.56
N LEU A 37 -11.39 -10.88 -1.59
CA LEU A 37 -11.02 -9.55 -2.08
C LEU A 37 -11.33 -9.45 -3.58
N THR A 38 -12.04 -8.39 -3.95
CA THR A 38 -12.30 -8.02 -5.35
C THR A 38 -11.80 -6.61 -5.62
N ALA A 39 -11.48 -6.27 -6.88
CA ALA A 39 -11.07 -4.91 -7.25
C ALA A 39 -12.11 -3.86 -6.82
N GLN A 40 -13.40 -4.17 -6.99
CA GLN A 40 -14.50 -3.30 -6.56
C GLN A 40 -14.56 -3.17 -5.03
N GLY A 41 -14.40 -4.28 -4.30
CA GLY A 41 -14.37 -4.29 -2.84
C GLY A 41 -13.19 -3.49 -2.28
N TYR A 42 -12.01 -3.64 -2.89
CA TYR A 42 -10.84 -2.84 -2.57
C TYR A 42 -11.10 -1.35 -2.78
N GLN A 43 -11.58 -0.96 -3.96
CA GLN A 43 -11.81 0.44 -4.30
C GLN A 43 -12.89 1.10 -3.43
N ALA A 44 -13.88 0.33 -2.96
CA ALA A 44 -14.91 0.83 -2.06
C ALA A 44 -14.40 1.06 -0.63
N THR A 45 -13.32 0.37 -0.22
CA THR A 45 -12.78 0.42 1.14
C THR A 45 -11.54 1.31 1.26
N ILE A 46 -10.61 1.24 0.31
CA ILE A 46 -9.29 1.89 0.41
C ILE A 46 -9.39 3.42 0.38
N SER A 47 -8.56 4.09 1.18
CA SER A 47 -8.38 5.54 1.09
C SER A 47 -7.49 5.93 -0.10
N ALA A 48 -7.49 7.21 -0.46
CA ALA A 48 -6.62 7.69 -1.53
C ALA A 48 -5.13 7.55 -1.21
N GLU A 49 -4.77 7.86 0.03
CA GLU A 49 -3.40 7.71 0.53
C GLU A 49 -3.00 6.23 0.60
N GLY A 50 -3.91 5.35 1.05
CA GLY A 50 -3.67 3.91 1.08
C GLY A 50 -3.44 3.33 -0.31
N ALA A 51 -4.21 3.80 -1.31
CA ALA A 51 -4.02 3.38 -2.69
C ALA A 51 -2.68 3.86 -3.27
N LEU A 52 -2.26 5.10 -2.99
CA LEU A 52 -0.94 5.61 -3.38
C LEU A 52 0.19 4.83 -2.70
N PHE A 53 0.02 4.50 -1.42
CA PHE A 53 0.99 3.71 -0.67
C PHE A 53 1.13 2.29 -1.26
N ASP A 54 0.01 1.63 -1.56
CA ASP A 54 -0.01 0.30 -2.18
C ASP A 54 0.58 0.33 -3.61
N LEU A 55 0.39 1.40 -4.37
CA LEU A 55 1.07 1.60 -5.66
C LEU A 55 2.59 1.68 -5.50
N GLY A 56 3.07 2.44 -4.51
CA GLY A 56 4.51 2.52 -4.24
C GLY A 56 5.09 1.16 -3.84
N LEU A 57 4.39 0.41 -2.98
CA LEU A 57 4.80 -0.96 -2.61
C LEU A 57 4.85 -1.91 -3.82
N LEU A 58 3.93 -1.78 -4.78
CA LEU A 58 3.92 -2.62 -5.99
C LEU A 58 5.16 -2.35 -6.83
N TYR A 59 5.51 -1.09 -7.01
CA TYR A 59 6.69 -0.72 -7.80
C TYR A 59 8.00 -1.00 -7.06
N ASP A 60 8.00 -0.94 -5.73
CA ASP A 60 9.15 -1.34 -4.90
C ASP A 60 9.43 -2.83 -5.08
N PHE A 61 8.38 -3.66 -5.04
CA PHE A 61 8.49 -5.10 -5.31
C PHE A 61 8.99 -5.40 -6.72
N ARG A 62 8.54 -4.63 -7.72
CA ARG A 62 9.02 -4.73 -9.11
C ARG A 62 10.46 -4.23 -9.30
N GLY A 63 11.06 -3.61 -8.29
CA GLY A 63 12.39 -2.99 -8.37
C GLY A 63 12.42 -1.67 -9.15
N ASP A 64 11.26 -1.06 -9.41
CA ASP A 64 11.15 0.25 -10.07
C ASP A 64 11.20 1.38 -9.02
N ALA A 65 12.42 1.71 -8.59
CA ALA A 65 12.66 2.75 -7.60
C ALA A 65 12.14 4.13 -8.03
N ALA A 66 12.12 4.42 -9.34
CA ALA A 66 11.64 5.71 -9.84
C ALA A 66 10.14 5.86 -9.63
N LYS A 67 9.36 4.82 -9.96
CA LYS A 67 7.92 4.83 -9.69
C LYS A 67 7.58 4.70 -8.22
N THR A 68 8.37 3.93 -7.47
CA THR A 68 8.21 3.84 -6.01
C THR A 68 8.25 5.23 -5.38
N GLU A 69 9.28 6.02 -5.70
CA GLU A 69 9.42 7.37 -5.18
C GLU A 69 8.32 8.31 -5.71
N GLN A 70 7.89 8.16 -6.98
CA GLN A 70 6.78 8.94 -7.54
C GLN A 70 5.48 8.81 -6.72
N TYR A 71 5.16 7.60 -6.25
CA TYR A 71 3.95 7.39 -5.44
C TYR A 71 4.18 7.72 -3.97
N TRP A 72 5.29 7.29 -3.38
CA TRP A 72 5.58 7.52 -1.96
C TRP A 72 5.89 8.97 -1.61
N SER A 73 6.35 9.80 -2.55
CA SER A 73 6.49 11.24 -2.33
C SER A 73 5.15 11.94 -2.10
N GLN A 74 4.02 11.31 -2.45
CA GLN A 74 2.67 11.83 -2.22
C GLN A 74 2.09 11.39 -0.86
N VAL A 75 2.67 10.36 -0.24
CA VAL A 75 2.29 9.82 1.08
C VAL A 75 3.52 9.65 1.98
N PRO A 76 4.29 10.73 2.22
CA PRO A 76 5.61 10.63 2.84
C PRO A 76 5.57 10.04 4.25
N GLU A 77 4.51 10.29 5.01
CA GLU A 77 4.33 9.74 6.36
C GLU A 77 4.18 8.22 6.35
N LEU A 78 3.29 7.68 5.49
CA LEU A 78 3.10 6.23 5.33
C LEU A 78 4.38 5.56 4.81
N ALA A 79 5.02 6.18 3.82
CA ALA A 79 6.28 5.68 3.27
C ALA A 79 7.40 5.67 4.32
N GLN A 80 7.48 6.70 5.16
CA GLN A 80 8.48 6.78 6.23
C GLN A 80 8.23 5.73 7.31
N GLN A 81 6.98 5.56 7.77
CA GLN A 81 6.62 4.50 8.73
C GLN A 81 7.01 3.11 8.21
N TYR A 82 6.76 2.84 6.93
CA TYR A 82 7.15 1.59 6.30
C TYR A 82 8.67 1.39 6.24
N ARG A 83 9.41 2.41 5.80
CA ARG A 83 10.88 2.36 5.66
C ARG A 83 11.62 2.23 7.00
N LEU A 84 11.11 2.86 8.05
CA LEU A 84 11.74 2.86 9.37
C LEU A 84 11.36 1.62 10.21
N GLY A 85 10.45 0.79 9.70
CA GLY A 85 9.78 -0.23 10.49
C GLY A 85 8.75 0.42 11.42
N PHE A 86 7.63 -0.26 11.64
CA PHE A 86 6.49 0.22 12.44
C PHE A 86 6.80 0.56 13.92
N ASP A 87 8.07 0.44 14.33
CA ASP A 87 8.57 0.74 15.67
C ASP A 87 9.03 2.20 15.83
N TYR A 88 9.01 3.00 14.75
CA TYR A 88 9.45 4.40 14.80
C TYR A 88 8.29 5.36 15.11
N VAL A 89 8.28 5.89 16.33
CA VAL A 89 7.42 7.01 16.74
C VAL A 89 8.02 8.29 16.17
N ILE A 90 7.31 8.96 15.26
CA ILE A 90 7.63 10.35 14.92
C ILE A 90 7.18 11.18 16.12
N GLU A 91 8.11 11.55 16.99
CA GLU A 91 7.86 12.59 17.97
C GLU A 91 7.70 13.90 17.18
N GLU A 92 6.45 14.36 17.02
CA GLU A 92 6.19 15.73 16.60
C GLU A 92 6.77 16.66 17.66
N ASP A 93 7.91 17.28 17.34
CA ASP A 93 8.52 18.31 18.17
C ASP A 93 7.54 19.50 18.26
N ALA A 94 6.78 19.54 19.36
CA ALA A 94 5.85 20.61 19.66
C ALA A 94 6.65 21.91 19.87
N SER A 95 6.68 22.77 18.85
CA SER A 95 7.09 24.18 18.97
C SER A 95 6.02 25.04 19.65
#